data_AF-A0A162JK17-F1
#
_entry.id   AF-A0A162JK17-F1
#
_cell.length_a   1.000
_cell.length_b   1.000
_cell.length_c   1.000
_cell.angle_alpha   90.00
_cell.angle_beta   90.00
_cell.angle_gamma   90.00
#
_symmetry.space_group_name_H-M   'P 1'
#
loop_
_entity.id
_entity.type
_entity.pdbx_description
1 polymer ?
#
loop_
_entity_poly.entity_id
_entity_poly.type
_entity_poly.pdbx_seq_one_letter_code
_entity_poly.pdbx_strand_id
1 'polypeptide(L)'
;MGPLTNVALAAKHDPDTSAKVGRVVSMGAALRLPGNQTTRVEFSIYGDPETTALLYNLSSLTNHKPCRMANVPLDLTMSHQLKEEEFTAFSTISLKQARRSLSFLQNVLGPAFARSWTFRRPYTAVQLSARGA
;
A
#
# COMPACT_ATOMS: atom_id res chain seq x y z
N MET A 1 3.51 6.64 0.96
CA MET A 1 3.79 5.46 0.12
C MET A 1 5.26 5.13 0.25
N GLY A 2 5.63 3.86 0.42
CA GLY A 2 6.98 3.46 0.84
C GLY A 2 7.16 3.49 2.36
N PRO A 3 8.37 3.15 2.87
CA PRO A 3 8.67 3.04 4.29
C PRO A 3 8.36 4.30 5.10
N LEU A 4 8.00 4.11 6.37
CA LEU A 4 7.51 5.19 7.23
C LEU A 4 8.61 5.99 7.95
N THR A 5 9.87 5.71 7.66
CA THR A 5 11.07 6.28 8.29
C THR A 5 10.99 7.80 8.45
N ASN A 6 10.69 8.54 7.38
CA ASN A 6 10.62 10.00 7.41
C ASN A 6 9.51 10.54 8.34
N VAL A 7 8.38 9.84 8.44
CA VAL A 7 7.24 10.23 9.29
C VAL A 7 7.55 9.93 10.76
N ALA A 8 8.20 8.81 11.05
CA ALA A 8 8.62 8.48 12.41
C ALA A 8 9.78 9.36 12.91
N LEU A 9 10.73 9.71 12.04
CA LEU A 9 11.79 10.66 12.36
C LEU A 9 11.21 12.05 12.66
N ALA A 10 10.24 12.53 11.86
CA ALA A 10 9.52 13.77 12.16
C ALA A 10 8.77 13.69 13.50
N ALA A 11 8.07 12.58 13.77
CA ALA A 11 7.35 12.35 15.03
C ALA A 11 8.26 12.24 16.26
N LYS A 12 9.50 11.76 16.08
CA LYS A 12 10.54 11.70 17.12
C LYS A 12 11.23 13.05 17.34
N HIS A 13 11.35 13.87 16.29
CA HIS A 13 11.99 15.19 16.36
C HIS A 13 11.07 16.28 16.90
N ASP A 14 9.82 16.34 16.44
CA ASP A 14 8.80 17.28 16.94
C ASP A 14 7.47 16.53 17.18
N PRO A 15 7.29 15.97 18.40
CA PRO A 15 6.05 15.30 18.76
C PRO A 15 4.86 16.27 18.92
N ASP A 16 5.10 17.55 19.22
CA ASP A 16 4.03 18.53 19.44
C ASP A 16 3.42 19.05 18.14
N THR A 17 4.21 19.20 17.08
CA THR A 17 3.69 19.42 15.72
C THR A 17 3.12 18.16 15.13
N SER A 18 3.70 16.99 15.42
CA SER A 18 3.14 15.71 14.96
C SER A 18 1.78 15.39 15.61
N ALA A 19 1.54 15.84 16.84
CA ALA A 19 0.23 15.79 17.49
C ALA A 19 -0.85 16.69 16.83
N LYS A 20 -0.46 17.65 15.98
CA LYS A 20 -1.38 18.49 15.19
C LYS A 20 -1.82 17.81 13.89
N VAL A 21 -1.21 16.68 13.51
CA VAL A 21 -1.53 15.94 12.28
C VAL A 21 -2.85 15.19 12.46
N GLY A 22 -3.92 15.71 11.85
CA GLY A 22 -5.28 15.16 12.02
C GLY A 22 -5.47 13.71 11.55
N ARG A 23 -4.66 13.23 10.60
CA ARG A 23 -4.53 11.82 10.22
C ARG A 23 -3.25 11.55 9.40
N VAL A 24 -2.54 10.47 9.70
CA VAL A 24 -1.54 9.86 8.81
C VAL A 24 -2.21 8.75 8.00
N VAL A 25 -2.09 8.78 6.67
CA VAL A 25 -2.57 7.72 5.78
C VAL A 25 -1.38 6.98 5.19
N SER A 26 -1.29 5.68 5.42
CA SER A 26 -0.24 4.81 4.89
C SER A 26 -0.82 3.76 3.94
N MET A 27 -0.04 3.34 2.95
CA MET A 27 -0.30 2.11 2.20
C MET A 27 0.77 1.10 2.62
N GLY A 28 0.33 -0.06 3.09
CA GLY A 28 1.21 -1.08 3.66
C GLY A 28 0.52 -1.87 4.77
N ALA A 29 1.24 -2.88 5.29
CA ALA A 29 0.70 -4.01 6.06
C ALA A 29 -0.13 -5.02 5.24
N ALA A 30 -0.29 -6.22 5.79
CA ALA A 30 -1.20 -7.26 5.33
C ALA A 30 -1.79 -7.94 6.57
N LEU A 31 -3.12 -8.08 6.63
CA LEU A 31 -3.85 -8.52 7.83
C LEU A 31 -4.37 -9.96 7.70
N ARG A 32 -4.93 -10.32 6.55
CA ARG A 32 -5.48 -11.65 6.24
C ARG A 32 -4.78 -12.29 5.03
N LEU A 33 -4.14 -11.47 4.19
CA LEU A 33 -3.33 -11.94 3.07
C LEU A 33 -1.88 -12.16 3.52
N PRO A 34 -1.13 -13.08 2.90
CA PRO A 34 0.32 -13.13 3.05
C PRO A 34 0.97 -11.85 2.52
N GLY A 35 2.15 -11.52 3.06
CA GLY A 35 2.94 -10.39 2.59
C GLY A 35 3.49 -10.57 1.17
N ASN A 36 3.78 -9.45 0.50
CA ASN A 36 4.34 -9.43 -0.86
C ASN A 36 5.87 -9.45 -0.91
N GLN A 37 6.56 -9.19 0.22
CA GLN A 37 8.03 -9.20 0.31
C GLN A 37 8.54 -10.47 1.00
N THR A 38 7.84 -10.93 2.02
CA THR A 38 7.90 -12.31 2.53
C THR A 38 6.48 -12.78 2.83
N THR A 39 6.25 -14.08 3.01
CA THR A 39 4.91 -14.61 3.35
C THR A 39 4.27 -13.98 4.59
N ARG A 40 5.04 -13.31 5.45
CA ARG A 40 4.57 -12.64 6.69
C ARG A 40 4.69 -11.11 6.67
N VAL A 41 5.33 -10.49 5.67
CA VAL A 41 5.69 -9.06 5.70
C VAL A 41 5.48 -8.38 4.34
N GLU A 42 4.82 -7.21 4.39
CA GLU A 42 4.62 -6.33 3.24
C GLU A 42 5.84 -5.41 3.03
N PHE A 43 6.17 -5.10 1.77
CA PHE A 43 7.36 -4.37 1.34
C PHE A 43 7.68 -3.09 2.13
N SER A 44 6.67 -2.24 2.36
CA SER A 44 6.83 -0.94 3.04
C SER A 44 7.16 -1.11 4.52
N ILE A 45 6.63 -2.15 5.18
CA ILE A 45 7.02 -2.55 6.54
C ILE A 45 8.39 -3.25 6.55
N TYR A 46 8.69 -4.09 5.56
CA TYR A 46 9.98 -4.78 5.46
C TYR A 46 11.16 -3.81 5.33
N GLY A 47 10.97 -2.68 4.63
CA GLY A 47 11.98 -1.64 4.51
C GLY A 47 12.33 -0.92 5.82
N ASP A 48 11.39 -0.81 6.75
CA ASP A 48 11.62 -0.22 8.08
C ASP A 48 10.54 -0.68 9.10
N PRO A 49 10.75 -1.81 9.80
CA PRO A 49 9.77 -2.33 10.75
C PRO A 49 9.77 -1.59 12.09
N GLU A 50 10.90 -1.00 12.50
CA GLU A 50 11.04 -0.30 13.77
C GLU A 50 10.25 1.01 13.80
N THR A 51 10.35 1.81 12.73
CA THR A 51 9.58 3.06 12.61
C THR A 51 8.09 2.81 12.39
N THR A 52 7.75 1.71 11.73
CA THR A 52 6.37 1.24 11.62
C THR A 52 5.79 0.91 12.99
N ALA A 53 6.51 0.15 13.82
CA ALA A 53 6.09 -0.18 15.19
C ALA A 53 6.00 1.08 16.08
N LEU A 54 6.94 2.01 15.94
CA LEU A 54 6.91 3.31 16.65
C LEU A 54 5.64 4.09 16.31
N LEU A 55 5.27 4.22 15.04
CA LEU A 55 4.07 4.95 14.64
C LEU A 55 2.78 4.24 15.06
N TYR A 56 2.72 2.91 15.05
CA TYR A 56 1.59 2.18 15.61
C TYR A 56 1.45 2.44 17.12
N ASN A 57 2.56 2.49 17.88
CA ASN A 57 2.54 2.86 19.30
C ASN A 57 2.14 4.33 19.54
N LEU A 58 2.52 5.26 18.65
CA LEU A 58 2.03 6.66 18.68
C LEU A 58 0.55 6.80 18.28
N SER A 59 -0.01 5.82 17.55
CA SER A 59 -1.43 5.77 17.20
C SER A 59 -2.33 5.12 18.26
N SER A 60 -1.73 4.49 19.28
CA SER A 60 -2.47 3.83 20.36
C SER A 60 -3.32 4.81 21.16
N LEU A 61 -4.55 4.41 21.48
CA LEU A 61 -5.47 5.15 22.35
C LEU A 61 -4.98 5.29 23.80
N THR A 62 -3.94 4.55 24.19
CA THR A 62 -3.26 4.68 25.49
C THR A 62 -2.28 5.85 25.54
N ASN A 63 -2.03 6.53 24.42
CA ASN A 63 -1.05 7.62 24.32
C ASN A 63 -1.71 8.99 24.55
N HIS A 64 -1.03 9.92 25.25
CA HIS A 64 -1.62 11.20 25.69
C HIS A 64 -1.97 12.14 24.51
N LYS A 65 -1.30 12.00 23.36
CA LYS A 65 -1.61 12.71 22.12
C LYS A 65 -1.60 11.71 20.93
N PRO A 66 -2.68 10.93 20.72
CA PRO A 66 -2.66 9.82 19.77
C PRO A 66 -2.70 10.31 18.32
N CYS A 67 -1.69 9.95 17.53
CA CYS A 67 -1.64 10.27 16.10
C CYS A 67 -2.58 9.33 15.33
N ARG A 68 -3.68 9.85 14.78
CA ARG A 68 -4.67 9.02 14.06
C ARG A 68 -4.06 8.41 12.81
N MET A 69 -3.83 7.10 12.81
CA MET A 69 -3.30 6.39 11.64
C MET A 69 -4.38 5.62 10.90
N ALA A 70 -4.32 5.62 9.57
CA ALA A 70 -5.18 4.83 8.69
C ALA A 70 -4.30 4.06 7.69
N ASN A 71 -4.30 2.74 7.79
CA ASN A 71 -3.57 1.87 6.88
C ASN A 71 -4.47 1.42 5.72
N VAL A 72 -3.90 1.40 4.52
CA VAL A 72 -4.47 0.78 3.32
C VAL A 72 -3.64 -0.49 3.03
N PRO A 73 -4.01 -1.63 3.62
CA PRO A 73 -3.22 -2.86 3.56
C PRO A 73 -3.37 -3.60 2.23
N LEU A 74 -2.57 -4.64 2.03
CA LEU A 74 -2.68 -5.55 0.89
C LEU A 74 -4.10 -6.12 0.76
N ASP A 75 -4.83 -6.35 1.85
CA ASP A 75 -6.22 -6.79 1.85
C ASP A 75 -7.13 -5.89 0.99
N LEU A 76 -6.87 -4.58 0.97
CA LEU A 76 -7.59 -3.61 0.15
C LEU A 76 -6.92 -3.43 -1.22
N THR A 77 -5.59 -3.28 -1.30
CA THR A 77 -4.92 -3.03 -2.60
C THR A 77 -4.94 -4.25 -3.53
N MET A 78 -4.92 -5.47 -2.97
CA MET A 78 -5.16 -6.72 -3.71
C MET A 78 -6.64 -7.00 -4.00
N SER A 79 -7.53 -6.04 -3.70
CA SER A 79 -8.94 -6.08 -4.12
C SER A 79 -9.29 -4.97 -5.13
N HIS A 80 -8.41 -3.97 -5.32
CA HIS A 80 -8.65 -2.80 -6.19
C HIS A 80 -7.55 -2.71 -7.25
N GLN A 81 -7.73 -3.41 -8.38
CA GLN A 81 -6.82 -3.37 -9.53
C GLN A 81 -7.35 -2.51 -10.67
N LEU A 82 -6.42 -1.93 -11.42
CA LEU A 82 -6.66 -1.30 -12.72
C LEU A 82 -6.59 -2.37 -13.81
N LYS A 83 -7.66 -2.52 -14.59
CA LYS A 83 -7.68 -3.41 -15.77
C LYS A 83 -7.04 -2.74 -16.99
N GLU A 84 -6.62 -3.54 -17.96
CA GLU A 84 -6.07 -3.07 -19.23
C GLU A 84 -7.08 -2.21 -20.02
N GLU A 85 -8.36 -2.58 -20.00
CA GLU A 85 -9.48 -1.81 -20.57
C GLU A 85 -9.59 -0.40 -19.95
N GLU A 86 -9.52 -0.32 -18.62
CA GLU A 86 -9.62 0.92 -17.84
C GLU A 86 -8.39 1.82 -18.06
N PHE A 87 -7.19 1.21 -18.13
CA PHE A 87 -5.95 1.92 -18.48
C PHE A 87 -5.99 2.45 -19.92
N THR A 88 -6.53 1.67 -20.86
CA THR A 88 -6.67 2.07 -22.27
C THR A 88 -7.65 3.23 -22.41
N ALA A 89 -8.80 3.18 -21.74
CA ALA A 89 -9.75 4.29 -21.69
C ALA A 89 -9.12 5.56 -21.09
N PHE A 90 -8.41 5.44 -19.96
CA PHE A 90 -7.68 6.55 -19.35
C PHE A 90 -6.60 7.14 -20.28
N SER A 91 -5.90 6.29 -21.04
CA SER A 91 -4.88 6.74 -22.01
C SER A 91 -5.49 7.57 -23.15
N THR A 92 -6.70 7.21 -23.60
CA THR A 92 -7.42 7.89 -24.69
C THR A 92 -7.97 9.26 -24.25
N ILE A 93 -8.35 9.39 -22.98
CA ILE A 93 -8.90 10.62 -22.39
C ILE A 93 -7.79 11.64 -22.02
N SER A 94 -6.52 11.23 -22.05
CA SER A 94 -5.42 12.00 -21.46
C SER A 94 -5.11 13.33 -22.19
N LEU A 95 -5.28 14.44 -21.47
CA LEU A 95 -5.05 15.81 -21.96
C LEU A 95 -3.62 16.02 -22.51
N LYS A 96 -3.45 16.95 -23.46
CA LYS A 96 -2.15 17.27 -24.11
C LYS A 96 -0.96 17.41 -23.13
N GLN A 97 -1.23 17.93 -21.93
CA GLN A 97 -0.26 18.22 -20.88
C GLN A 97 0.25 16.95 -20.15
N ALA A 98 -0.52 15.86 -20.16
CA ALA A 98 -0.21 14.61 -19.47
C ALA A 98 0.66 13.63 -20.29
N ARG A 99 0.98 13.94 -21.55
CA ARG A 99 1.69 13.03 -22.49
C ARG A 99 2.98 12.40 -21.92
N ARG A 100 3.78 13.14 -21.16
CA ARG A 100 4.99 12.62 -20.51
C ARG A 100 4.64 11.55 -19.46
N SER A 101 3.75 11.88 -18.53
CA SER A 101 3.25 10.94 -17.51
C SER A 101 2.58 9.72 -18.13
N LEU A 102 1.83 9.90 -19.22
CA LEU A 102 1.21 8.80 -19.94
C LEU A 102 2.26 7.86 -20.55
N SER A 103 3.29 8.41 -21.23
CA SER A 103 4.38 7.59 -21.79
C SER A 103 5.17 6.83 -20.71
N PHE A 104 5.35 7.43 -19.53
CA PHE A 104 5.93 6.75 -18.37
C PHE A 104 5.04 5.59 -17.88
N LEU A 105 3.75 5.84 -17.71
CA LEU A 105 2.79 4.80 -17.30
C LEU A 105 2.67 3.68 -18.34
N GLN A 106 2.74 3.98 -19.63
CA GLN A 106 2.78 2.98 -20.70
C GLN A 106 4.05 2.13 -20.64
N ASN A 107 5.22 2.75 -20.41
CA ASN A 107 6.49 2.03 -20.26
C ASN A 107 6.55 1.16 -18.98
N VAL A 108 5.88 1.57 -17.89
CA VAL A 108 5.89 0.84 -16.60
C VAL A 108 4.78 -0.21 -16.51
N LEU A 109 3.55 0.12 -16.92
CA LEU A 109 2.37 -0.75 -16.79
C LEU A 109 2.10 -1.59 -18.04
N GLY A 110 2.48 -1.13 -19.23
CA GLY A 110 2.34 -1.90 -20.48
C GLY A 110 2.96 -3.31 -20.40
N PRO A 111 4.21 -3.46 -19.89
CA PRO A 111 4.81 -4.77 -19.65
C PRO A 111 4.09 -5.63 -18.60
N ALA A 112 3.32 -5.02 -17.69
CA ALA A 112 2.55 -5.71 -16.65
C ALA A 112 1.17 -6.19 -17.14
N PHE A 113 0.63 -5.60 -18.21
CA PHE A 113 -0.53 -6.13 -18.94
C PHE A 113 -0.11 -7.16 -20.01
N ALA A 114 0.93 -6.86 -20.79
CA ALA A 114 1.40 -7.72 -21.89
C ALA A 114 2.01 -9.04 -21.41
N ARG A 115 2.59 -9.08 -20.20
CA ARG A 115 2.85 -10.34 -19.50
C ARG A 115 1.58 -10.73 -18.76
N SER A 116 1.13 -11.97 -18.92
CA SER A 116 0.00 -12.56 -18.19
C SER A 116 0.33 -12.84 -16.71
N TRP A 117 0.80 -11.81 -15.99
CA TRP A 117 0.93 -11.81 -14.54
C TRP A 117 -0.46 -11.99 -13.94
N THR A 118 -0.72 -13.21 -13.44
CA THR A 118 -2.07 -13.69 -13.24
C THR A 118 -2.68 -13.19 -11.94
N PHE A 119 -3.16 -11.95 -11.98
CA PHE A 119 -4.21 -11.43 -11.09
C PHE A 119 -5.48 -12.31 -11.11
N ARG A 120 -5.61 -13.18 -12.12
CA ARG A 120 -6.51 -14.35 -12.16
C ARG A 120 -6.15 -15.46 -11.14
N ARG A 121 -5.90 -15.09 -9.88
CA ARG A 121 -6.15 -15.94 -8.72
C ARG A 121 -6.93 -15.13 -7.68
N PRO A 122 -8.28 -15.14 -7.70
CA PRO A 122 -9.05 -14.64 -6.57
C PRO A 122 -8.66 -15.46 -5.33
N TYR A 123 -8.37 -14.77 -4.22
CA TYR A 123 -7.82 -15.38 -3.00
C TYR A 123 -8.72 -16.49 -2.38
N THR A 124 -10.00 -16.49 -2.73
CA THR A 124 -10.99 -17.53 -2.36
C THR A 124 -10.56 -18.95 -2.76
N ALA A 125 -9.76 -19.11 -3.83
CA ALA A 125 -9.32 -20.43 -4.30
C ALA A 125 -8.37 -21.17 -3.34
N VAL A 126 -7.73 -20.47 -2.39
CA VAL A 126 -6.73 -21.08 -1.48
C VAL A 126 -7.38 -21.73 -0.24
N GLN A 127 -8.54 -21.23 0.21
CA GLN A 127 -9.14 -21.68 1.48
C GLN A 127 -9.91 -23.02 1.38
N LEU A 128 -10.29 -23.46 0.17
CA LEU A 128 -11.03 -24.73 -0.02
C LEU A 128 -10.12 -25.98 -0.07
N SER A 129 -8.81 -25.82 -0.28
CA SER A 129 -7.86 -26.94 -0.29
C SER A 129 -7.39 -27.39 1.10
N ALA A 130 -7.79 -26.67 2.17
CA ALA A 130 -7.27 -26.85 3.53
C ALA A 130 -8.31 -27.42 4.52
N ARG A 131 -9.36 -28.07 4.02
CA ARG A 131 -10.40 -28.77 4.79
C ARG A 131 -10.79 -30.09 4.10
N GLY A 132 -9.81 -30.99 3.93
CA GLY A 132 -9.98 -32.19 3.10
C GLY A 132 -8.86 -33.22 3.24
N ALA A 133 -8.39 -33.46 4.47
CA ALA A 133 -7.55 -34.58 4.88
C ALA A 133 -7.77 -34.79 6.39
#